data_AF-A0A6J1LX61-F1
#
_entry.id   AF-A0A6J1LX61-F1
#
_cell.length_a   1.000
_cell.length_b   1.000
_cell.length_c   1.000
_cell.angle_alpha   90.00
_cell.angle_beta   90.00
_cell.angle_gamma   90.00
#
_symmetry.space_group_name_H-M   'P 1'
#
loop_
_entity.id
_entity.type
_entity.pdbx_description
1 polymer ?
#
loop_
_entity_poly.entity_id
_entity_poly.type
_entity_poly.pdbx_seq_one_letter_code
_entity_poly.pdbx_strand_id
1 'polypeptide(L)'
;MSAIRYRPFYGRSIAYTEDNIEVKKLFLHGLPIEMESDVLSKYFSSFGKVLHMELTEKASDNRFKHGHVLYESSRDAADVLQKERHLIDEQLVKVAAFYSWGQPGSVERCGSICQMSPIMRLNDDCLLCIYRYLTLVEQLSLARVLKRCPPLYSSINLGIFKGLSLWDIRDFLQLFGQHLSQVVGQIPRNHHQRLIEYVASHCQRLKVLRIRYSPLSLRNMFKLFAQLHQLEDLELSNCDLKDDYLLALSHLGKLKKLNLCYNDMLTGQQMDKLPKSIVSLDLLYCFDMQFTLLPNICSRLPRLKELSVKAVHTEQTDVFRELVDDHCCDSLERLTLKTLSYQEQPLHLEYLAKLPELRQLIMHDSPPSFKLLQWLVAFKSDQLTQLESNSRISLDAKHLELIAQLKALRILSLPHHNQIDNIVMAKLCSLQDLEHISLQSCKQVTEQAILRLLLSCKRLHVLHLERCVLLSGQLIYSVIGVLREELRSGLHQRQLPVELFFYGVKFNEFVLQHLDSTAKDVVHVELTLSPNWA
;
A
#
# COMPACT_ATOMS: atom_id res chain seq x y z
N MET A 1 -0.55 -24.48 -9.12
CA MET A 1 -0.78 -25.52 -10.14
C MET A 1 -1.92 -25.03 -11.01
N SER A 2 -1.90 -25.29 -12.31
CA SER A 2 -2.99 -24.89 -13.22
C SER A 2 -4.26 -25.64 -12.87
N ALA A 3 -5.40 -24.95 -12.90
CA ALA A 3 -6.69 -25.64 -12.79
C ALA A 3 -6.87 -26.54 -14.03
N ILE A 4 -7.33 -27.78 -13.84
CA ILE A 4 -7.52 -28.75 -14.92
C ILE A 4 -9.02 -28.96 -15.14
N ARG A 5 -9.45 -28.93 -16.39
CA ARG A 5 -10.82 -29.28 -16.80
C ARG A 5 -10.81 -30.54 -17.63
N TYR A 6 -11.70 -31.48 -17.31
CA TYR A 6 -11.86 -32.71 -18.08
C TYR A 6 -13.05 -32.58 -19.03
N ARG A 7 -12.89 -33.06 -20.26
CA ARG A 7 -14.00 -33.21 -21.21
C ARG A 7 -14.11 -34.67 -21.67
N PRO A 8 -15.33 -35.23 -21.77
CA PRO A 8 -15.51 -36.58 -22.27
C PRO A 8 -15.19 -36.64 -23.77
N PHE A 9 -14.54 -37.72 -24.19
CA PHE A 9 -14.17 -37.99 -25.56
C PHE A 9 -14.23 -39.51 -25.82
N TYR A 10 -15.32 -39.97 -26.45
CA TYR A 10 -15.54 -41.37 -26.81
C TYR A 10 -15.21 -42.38 -25.69
N GLY A 11 -15.81 -42.20 -24.51
CA GLY A 11 -15.67 -43.13 -23.38
C GLY A 11 -14.41 -42.96 -22.52
N ARG A 12 -13.47 -42.09 -22.90
CA ARG A 12 -12.34 -41.63 -22.05
C ARG A 12 -12.39 -40.12 -21.87
N SER A 13 -11.52 -39.58 -21.02
CA SER A 13 -11.44 -38.13 -20.77
C SER A 13 -10.22 -37.51 -21.43
N ILE A 14 -10.32 -36.23 -21.77
CA ILE A 14 -9.17 -35.38 -22.14
C ILE A 14 -9.07 -34.26 -21.12
N ALA A 15 -7.86 -34.04 -20.60
CA ALA A 15 -7.55 -32.95 -19.69
C ALA A 15 -7.14 -31.68 -20.46
N TYR A 16 -7.63 -30.53 -20.02
CA TYR A 16 -7.27 -29.21 -20.54
C TYR A 16 -6.75 -28.33 -19.41
N THR A 17 -5.73 -27.53 -19.71
CA THR A 17 -5.25 -26.48 -18.79
C THR A 17 -6.27 -25.35 -18.66
N GLU A 18 -6.03 -24.41 -17.73
CA GLU A 18 -6.86 -23.22 -17.53
C GLU A 18 -7.00 -22.35 -18.79
N ASP A 19 -6.01 -22.41 -19.69
CA ASP A 19 -5.99 -21.72 -20.99
C ASP A 19 -6.65 -22.55 -22.13
N ASN A 20 -7.37 -23.63 -21.79
CA ASN A 20 -7.97 -24.58 -22.72
C ASN A 20 -6.97 -25.28 -23.67
N ILE A 21 -5.73 -25.53 -23.22
CA ILE A 21 -4.75 -26.29 -23.98
C ILE A 21 -4.81 -27.77 -23.58
N GLU A 22 -4.83 -28.65 -24.56
CA GLU A 22 -4.82 -30.09 -24.36
C GLU A 22 -3.55 -30.54 -23.61
N VAL A 23 -3.74 -31.30 -22.53
CA VAL A 23 -2.65 -31.75 -21.68
C VAL A 23 -2.06 -33.05 -22.23
N LYS A 24 -0.76 -33.02 -22.52
CA LYS A 24 0.04 -34.21 -22.88
C LYS A 24 1.31 -34.34 -22.04
N LYS A 25 1.85 -33.21 -21.58
CA LYS A 25 3.02 -33.12 -20.71
C LYS A 25 2.59 -33.03 -19.25
N LEU A 26 3.14 -33.91 -18.42
CA LEU A 26 2.92 -33.99 -16.99
C LEU A 26 4.20 -33.65 -16.21
N PHE A 27 4.04 -33.14 -15.00
CA PHE A 27 5.10 -32.84 -14.06
C PHE A 27 5.05 -33.79 -12.86
N LEU A 28 6.21 -34.32 -12.48
CA LEU A 28 6.40 -35.24 -11.36
C LEU A 28 7.09 -34.50 -10.21
N HIS A 29 6.44 -34.49 -9.05
CA HIS A 29 6.92 -33.89 -7.81
C HIS A 29 7.32 -34.95 -6.80
N GLY A 30 8.36 -34.65 -6.01
CA GLY A 30 8.73 -35.43 -4.82
C GLY A 30 9.34 -36.79 -5.13
N LEU A 31 10.07 -36.92 -6.26
CA LEU A 31 10.77 -38.16 -6.59
C LEU A 31 12.01 -38.28 -5.71
N PRO A 32 12.21 -39.37 -4.95
CA PRO A 32 13.46 -39.61 -4.22
C PRO A 32 14.65 -39.65 -5.19
N ILE A 33 15.82 -39.17 -4.75
CA ILE A 33 17.00 -39.12 -5.63
C ILE A 33 17.43 -40.51 -6.12
N GLU A 34 17.26 -41.52 -5.27
CA GLU A 34 17.60 -42.93 -5.50
C GLU A 34 16.67 -43.63 -6.50
N MET A 35 15.47 -43.08 -6.75
CA MET A 35 14.45 -43.74 -7.59
C MET A 35 14.90 -43.82 -9.04
N GLU A 36 15.12 -45.03 -9.58
CA GLU A 36 15.64 -45.18 -10.93
C GLU A 36 14.68 -44.71 -12.03
N SER A 37 15.24 -44.15 -13.11
CA SER A 37 14.46 -43.70 -14.27
C SER A 37 13.71 -44.85 -14.95
N ASP A 38 14.27 -46.06 -14.92
CA ASP A 38 13.67 -47.24 -15.54
C ASP A 38 12.39 -47.68 -14.84
N VAL A 39 12.35 -47.58 -13.51
CA VAL A 39 11.15 -47.89 -12.71
C VAL A 39 10.03 -46.91 -13.04
N LEU A 40 10.35 -45.61 -13.11
CA LEU A 40 9.40 -44.57 -13.49
C LEU A 40 8.90 -44.76 -14.93
N SER A 41 9.81 -45.05 -15.86
CA SER A 41 9.49 -45.30 -17.27
C SER A 41 8.55 -46.48 -17.43
N LYS A 42 8.83 -47.61 -16.77
CA LYS A 42 7.94 -48.79 -16.76
C LYS A 42 6.57 -48.46 -16.21
N TYR A 43 6.50 -47.76 -15.08
CA TYR A 43 5.23 -47.36 -14.47
C TYR A 43 4.40 -46.48 -15.40
N PHE A 44 4.96 -45.37 -15.91
CA PHE A 44 4.22 -44.43 -16.75
C PHE A 44 3.88 -44.99 -18.13
N SER A 45 4.68 -45.92 -18.65
CA SER A 45 4.37 -46.64 -19.90
C SER A 45 3.17 -47.58 -19.78
N SER A 46 2.77 -48.00 -18.56
CA SER A 46 1.57 -48.82 -18.37
C SER A 46 0.26 -48.10 -18.70
N PHE A 47 0.26 -46.77 -18.71
CA PHE A 47 -0.90 -45.94 -19.05
C PHE A 47 -1.01 -45.64 -20.55
N GLY A 48 0.10 -45.73 -21.29
CA GLY A 48 0.17 -45.37 -22.70
C GLY A 48 1.59 -45.10 -23.18
N LYS A 49 1.74 -44.79 -24.47
CA LYS A 49 3.05 -44.57 -25.08
C LYS A 49 3.67 -43.24 -24.62
N VAL A 50 4.76 -43.34 -23.87
CA VAL A 50 5.58 -42.22 -23.42
C VAL A 50 6.56 -41.85 -24.54
N LEU A 51 6.51 -40.61 -25.01
CA LEU A 51 7.42 -40.08 -26.03
C LEU A 51 8.75 -39.61 -25.43
N HIS A 52 8.68 -38.97 -24.26
CA HIS A 52 9.84 -38.39 -23.61
C HIS A 52 9.67 -38.35 -22.10
N MET A 53 10.73 -38.65 -21.37
CA MET A 53 10.81 -38.50 -19.92
C MET A 53 12.16 -37.88 -19.57
N GLU A 54 12.15 -36.83 -18.75
CA GLU A 54 13.35 -36.17 -18.26
C GLU A 54 13.26 -36.02 -16.76
N LEU A 55 14.38 -36.27 -16.08
CA LEU A 55 14.52 -36.10 -14.64
C LEU A 55 15.58 -35.02 -14.38
N THR A 56 15.26 -34.06 -13.52
CA THR A 56 16.12 -32.95 -13.16
C THR A 56 16.33 -32.95 -11.65
N GLU A 57 17.59 -32.94 -11.24
CA GLU A 57 17.98 -32.78 -9.83
C GLU A 57 17.78 -31.32 -9.40
N LYS A 58 17.33 -31.14 -8.16
CA LYS A 58 17.07 -29.80 -7.62
C LYS A 58 18.29 -29.33 -6.83
N ALA A 59 19.01 -28.33 -7.35
CA ALA A 59 20.24 -27.79 -6.75
C ALA A 59 20.13 -27.33 -5.28
N SER A 60 18.91 -27.13 -4.76
CA SER A 60 18.66 -26.65 -3.39
C SER A 60 18.25 -27.74 -2.39
N ASP A 61 17.91 -28.95 -2.83
CA ASP A 61 17.44 -30.04 -1.95
C ASP A 61 17.85 -31.39 -2.56
N ASN A 62 19.03 -31.88 -2.16
CA ASN A 62 19.64 -33.11 -2.67
C ASN A 62 18.88 -34.41 -2.34
N ARG A 63 17.72 -34.32 -1.67
CA ARG A 63 16.90 -35.48 -1.33
C ARG A 63 15.90 -35.86 -2.42
N PHE A 64 15.53 -34.91 -3.28
CA PHE A 64 14.48 -35.10 -4.26
C PHE A 64 14.86 -34.58 -5.65
N LYS A 65 14.46 -35.33 -6.68
CA LYS A 65 14.43 -34.88 -8.07
C LYS A 65 13.01 -34.56 -8.51
N HIS A 66 12.91 -33.79 -9.59
CA HIS A 66 11.66 -33.56 -10.28
C HIS A 66 11.74 -34.16 -11.67
N GLY A 67 10.60 -34.48 -12.26
CA GLY A 67 10.56 -35.05 -13.59
C GLY A 67 9.46 -34.48 -14.44
N HIS A 68 9.52 -34.75 -15.72
CA HIS A 68 8.39 -34.56 -16.60
C HIS A 68 8.23 -35.73 -17.56
N VAL A 69 6.98 -36.01 -17.93
CA VAL A 69 6.60 -37.10 -18.81
C VAL A 69 5.73 -36.53 -19.91
N LEU A 70 6.05 -36.86 -21.17
CA LEU A 70 5.28 -36.47 -22.34
C LEU A 70 4.65 -37.70 -22.97
N TYR A 71 3.33 -37.70 -23.09
CA TYR A 71 2.56 -38.75 -23.77
C TYR A 71 2.28 -38.40 -25.22
N GLU A 72 2.16 -39.43 -26.06
CA GLU A 72 1.69 -39.28 -27.45
C GLU A 72 0.20 -38.87 -27.51
N SER A 73 -0.62 -39.53 -26.67
CA SER A 73 -2.06 -39.35 -26.55
C SER A 73 -2.39 -38.57 -25.28
N SER A 74 -3.21 -37.53 -25.39
CA SER A 74 -3.71 -36.75 -24.25
C SER A 74 -4.66 -37.53 -23.35
N ARG A 75 -5.30 -38.58 -23.87
CA ARG A 75 -6.16 -39.47 -23.11
C ARG A 75 -5.37 -40.23 -22.04
N ASP A 76 -4.17 -40.69 -22.40
CA ASP A 76 -3.32 -41.44 -21.48
C ASP A 76 -2.79 -40.51 -20.38
N ALA A 77 -2.44 -39.27 -20.73
CA ALA A 77 -2.08 -38.24 -19.75
C ALA A 77 -3.26 -37.88 -18.81
N ALA A 78 -4.48 -37.82 -19.33
CA ALA A 78 -5.68 -37.56 -18.54
C ALA A 78 -5.97 -38.70 -17.55
N ASP A 79 -5.81 -39.96 -17.96
CA ASP A 79 -6.01 -41.12 -17.10
C ASP A 79 -4.99 -41.17 -15.95
N VAL A 80 -3.74 -40.77 -16.21
CA VAL A 80 -2.74 -40.57 -15.15
C VAL A 80 -3.22 -39.50 -14.16
N LEU A 81 -3.66 -38.34 -14.64
CA LEU A 81 -4.10 -37.24 -13.77
C LEU A 81 -5.38 -37.53 -12.97
N GLN A 82 -6.26 -38.40 -13.47
CA GLN A 82 -7.46 -38.84 -12.76
C GLN A 82 -7.15 -39.81 -11.62
N LYS A 83 -6.00 -40.48 -11.67
CA LYS A 83 -5.55 -41.34 -10.59
C LYS A 83 -5.00 -40.47 -9.44
N GLU A 84 -5.74 -40.39 -8.35
CA GLU A 84 -5.38 -39.53 -7.21
C GLU A 84 -4.05 -39.91 -6.52
N ARG A 85 -3.65 -41.19 -6.60
CA ARG A 85 -2.47 -41.72 -5.90
C ARG A 85 -1.60 -42.55 -6.83
N HIS A 86 -0.36 -42.10 -7.03
CA HIS A 86 0.66 -42.86 -7.74
C HIS A 86 1.67 -43.44 -6.75
N LEU A 87 1.49 -44.71 -6.40
CA LEU A 87 2.46 -45.45 -5.61
C LEU A 87 3.43 -46.16 -6.57
N ILE A 88 4.71 -45.78 -6.50
CA ILE A 88 5.79 -46.35 -7.30
C ILE A 88 6.88 -46.77 -6.33
N ASP A 89 7.13 -48.08 -6.21
CA ASP A 89 8.11 -48.63 -5.26
C ASP A 89 7.87 -48.18 -3.81
N GLU A 90 6.62 -48.33 -3.34
CA GLU A 90 6.13 -47.86 -2.03
C GLU A 90 6.23 -46.34 -1.77
N GLN A 91 6.68 -45.56 -2.76
CA GLN A 91 6.80 -44.11 -2.67
C GLN A 91 5.64 -43.41 -3.36
N LEU A 92 5.09 -42.40 -2.68
CA LEU A 92 3.99 -41.61 -3.21
C LEU A 92 4.53 -40.50 -4.13
N VAL A 93 4.34 -40.66 -5.44
CA VAL A 93 4.70 -39.67 -6.44
C VAL A 93 3.52 -38.75 -6.72
N LYS A 94 3.73 -37.44 -6.64
CA LYS A 94 2.71 -36.45 -6.96
C LYS A 94 2.81 -36.06 -8.43
N VAL A 95 1.73 -36.24 -9.18
CA VAL A 95 1.66 -35.91 -10.61
C VAL A 95 0.72 -34.73 -10.82
N ALA A 96 1.12 -33.79 -11.68
CA ALA A 96 0.31 -32.64 -12.05
C ALA A 96 0.45 -32.34 -13.55
N ALA A 97 -0.51 -31.64 -14.15
CA ALA A 97 -0.35 -31.13 -15.51
C ALA A 97 0.82 -30.14 -15.57
N PHE A 98 1.64 -30.23 -16.62
CA PHE A 98 2.62 -29.20 -16.91
C PHE A 98 1.93 -27.90 -17.34
N TYR A 99 2.63 -26.76 -17.23
CA TYR A 99 2.07 -25.44 -17.55
C TYR A 99 1.62 -25.33 -19.01
N SER A 100 0.60 -24.50 -19.25
CA SER A 100 0.03 -24.23 -20.58
C SER A 100 1.09 -23.91 -21.64
N TRP A 101 2.01 -23.01 -21.33
CA TRP A 101 3.11 -22.60 -22.23
C TRP A 101 4.14 -23.70 -22.55
N GLY A 102 4.08 -24.84 -21.86
CA GLY A 102 4.98 -25.97 -22.06
C GLY A 102 4.27 -27.21 -22.59
N GLN A 103 2.97 -27.13 -22.88
CA GLN A 103 2.24 -28.19 -23.56
C GLN A 103 2.55 -28.17 -25.06
N PRO A 104 2.56 -29.34 -25.74
CA PRO A 104 2.69 -29.41 -27.19
C PRO A 104 1.57 -28.61 -27.88
N GLY A 105 1.90 -27.85 -28.93
CA GLY A 105 0.94 -27.02 -29.67
C GLY A 105 0.63 -25.64 -29.06
N SER A 106 1.27 -25.25 -27.96
CA SER A 106 1.09 -23.94 -27.31
C SER A 106 1.63 -22.74 -28.12
N VAL A 107 2.69 -22.92 -28.92
CA VAL A 107 3.34 -21.83 -29.69
C VAL A 107 3.23 -22.03 -31.22
N GLU A 108 3.01 -23.27 -31.67
CA GLU A 108 3.17 -23.66 -33.08
C GLU A 108 2.10 -23.10 -34.03
N ARG A 109 0.98 -22.57 -33.54
CA ARG A 109 -0.09 -22.06 -34.43
C ARG A 109 0.15 -20.67 -35.02
N CYS A 110 1.18 -19.91 -34.61
CA CYS A 110 1.38 -18.52 -35.07
C CYS A 110 2.65 -18.25 -35.89
N GLY A 111 3.64 -19.14 -35.88
CA GLY A 111 4.94 -18.87 -36.51
C GLY A 111 4.89 -18.72 -38.03
N SER A 112 4.06 -19.50 -38.72
CA SER A 112 4.08 -19.62 -40.18
C SER A 112 3.24 -18.57 -40.91
N ILE A 113 2.28 -17.93 -40.24
CA ILE A 113 1.32 -16.98 -40.86
C ILE A 113 1.81 -15.53 -40.75
N CYS A 114 2.68 -15.22 -39.77
CA CYS A 114 2.94 -13.84 -39.37
C CYS A 114 4.02 -13.08 -40.19
N GLN A 115 4.86 -13.77 -40.97
CA GLN A 115 6.00 -13.12 -41.63
C GLN A 115 5.60 -12.13 -42.75
N MET A 116 4.36 -12.19 -43.25
CA MET A 116 3.86 -11.32 -44.33
C MET A 116 2.80 -10.30 -43.87
N SER A 117 2.46 -10.25 -42.58
CA SER A 117 1.36 -9.41 -42.09
C SER A 117 1.73 -7.91 -42.09
N PRO A 118 0.83 -7.01 -42.54
CA PRO A 118 1.08 -5.56 -42.56
C PRO A 118 1.47 -4.97 -41.20
N ILE A 119 0.96 -5.55 -40.12
CA ILE A 119 1.24 -5.12 -38.73
C ILE A 119 2.73 -5.22 -38.38
N MET A 120 3.49 -6.12 -39.00
CA MET A 120 4.94 -6.27 -38.77
C MET A 120 5.75 -5.11 -39.35
N ARG A 121 5.17 -4.33 -40.29
CA ARG A 121 5.82 -3.17 -40.92
C ARG A 121 5.59 -1.86 -40.16
N LEU A 122 4.75 -1.87 -39.13
CA LEU A 122 4.46 -0.67 -38.34
C LEU A 122 5.65 -0.30 -37.43
N ASN A 123 5.86 1.00 -37.23
CA ASN A 123 6.81 1.50 -36.24
C ASN A 123 6.23 1.36 -34.81
N ASP A 124 7.05 1.62 -33.79
CA ASP A 124 6.63 1.46 -32.40
C ASP A 124 5.50 2.44 -32.01
N ASP A 125 5.43 3.63 -32.62
CA ASP A 125 4.38 4.61 -32.35
C ASP A 125 3.00 4.12 -32.82
N CYS A 126 2.93 3.59 -34.05
CA CYS A 126 1.70 3.00 -34.57
C CYS A 126 1.30 1.76 -33.77
N LEU A 127 2.25 0.91 -33.38
CA LEU A 127 1.98 -0.23 -32.52
C LEU A 127 1.44 0.23 -31.16
N LEU A 128 2.07 1.23 -30.53
CA LEU A 128 1.62 1.79 -29.26
C LEU A 128 0.16 2.24 -29.33
N CYS A 129 -0.23 2.94 -30.40
CA CYS A 129 -1.62 3.33 -30.64
C CYS A 129 -2.55 2.11 -30.71
N ILE A 130 -2.18 1.04 -31.42
CA ILE A 130 -2.98 -0.19 -31.50
C ILE A 130 -3.12 -0.84 -30.13
N TYR A 131 -2.01 -1.02 -29.40
CA TYR A 131 -2.00 -1.63 -28.07
C TYR A 131 -2.92 -0.91 -27.08
N ARG A 132 -3.06 0.42 -27.17
CA ARG A 132 -3.95 1.22 -26.32
C ARG A 132 -5.44 0.91 -26.50
N TYR A 133 -5.86 0.36 -27.65
CA TYR A 133 -7.25 -0.04 -27.88
C TYR A 133 -7.54 -1.50 -27.47
N LEU A 134 -6.51 -2.27 -27.12
CA LEU A 134 -6.63 -3.68 -26.78
C LEU A 134 -6.74 -3.89 -25.27
N THR A 135 -7.52 -4.89 -24.87
CA THR A 135 -7.54 -5.40 -23.50
C THR A 135 -6.19 -6.06 -23.14
N LEU A 136 -5.88 -6.19 -21.85
CA LEU A 136 -4.61 -6.78 -21.42
C LEU A 136 -4.34 -8.18 -22.00
N VAL A 137 -5.37 -9.03 -22.06
CA VAL A 137 -5.27 -10.38 -22.62
C VAL A 137 -4.96 -10.33 -24.13
N GLU A 138 -5.60 -9.42 -24.85
CA GLU A 138 -5.35 -9.20 -26.28
C GLU A 138 -3.96 -8.62 -26.53
N GLN A 139 -3.50 -7.69 -25.68
CA GLN A 139 -2.14 -7.15 -25.75
C GLN A 139 -1.10 -8.25 -25.56
N LEU A 140 -1.27 -9.11 -24.55
CA LEU A 140 -0.37 -10.24 -24.30
C LEU A 140 -0.40 -11.25 -25.45
N SER A 141 -1.60 -11.54 -25.97
CA SER A 141 -1.76 -12.42 -27.13
C SER A 141 -1.07 -11.85 -28.37
N LEU A 142 -1.23 -10.55 -28.65
CA LEU A 142 -0.56 -9.88 -29.75
C LEU A 142 0.97 -9.85 -29.55
N ALA A 143 1.43 -9.56 -28.33
CA ALA A 143 2.86 -9.55 -28.00
C ALA A 143 3.52 -10.92 -28.19
N ARG A 144 2.83 -12.02 -27.86
CA ARG A 144 3.29 -13.39 -28.14
C ARG A 144 3.54 -13.62 -29.64
N VAL A 145 2.67 -13.07 -30.49
CA VAL A 145 2.73 -13.25 -31.94
C VAL A 145 3.81 -12.37 -32.55
N LEU A 146 3.83 -11.08 -32.21
CA LEU A 146 4.77 -10.11 -32.79
C LEU A 146 6.20 -10.28 -32.26
N LYS A 147 6.37 -10.86 -31.06
CA LYS A 147 7.65 -10.91 -30.30
C LYS A 147 8.30 -9.52 -30.13
N ARG A 148 7.53 -8.46 -30.32
CA ARG A 148 7.90 -7.05 -30.20
C ARG A 148 6.77 -6.37 -29.44
N CYS A 149 7.11 -5.59 -28.43
CA CYS A 149 6.13 -4.84 -27.66
C CYS A 149 6.74 -3.50 -27.22
N PRO A 150 6.07 -2.37 -27.47
CA PRO A 150 6.52 -1.08 -26.94
C PRO A 150 6.40 -1.03 -25.41
N PRO A 151 7.15 -0.16 -24.72
CA PRO A 151 7.07 -0.01 -23.27
C PRO A 151 5.75 0.67 -22.87
N LEU A 152 4.73 -0.16 -22.63
CA LEU A 152 3.36 0.29 -22.32
C LEU A 152 3.15 0.65 -20.85
N TYR A 153 3.86 -0.04 -19.96
CA TYR A 153 3.60 0.00 -18.52
C TYR A 153 4.84 0.46 -17.76
N SER A 154 4.68 1.52 -16.97
CA SER A 154 5.67 1.96 -15.97
C SER A 154 5.20 1.68 -14.54
N SER A 155 3.89 1.51 -14.34
CA SER A 155 3.27 1.21 -13.05
C SER A 155 2.17 0.18 -13.22
N ILE A 156 2.03 -0.73 -12.24
CA ILE A 156 0.96 -1.72 -12.23
C ILE A 156 0.27 -1.81 -10.88
N ASN A 157 -1.04 -2.08 -10.92
CA ASN A 157 -1.80 -2.55 -9.76
C ASN A 157 -2.01 -4.06 -9.89
N LEU A 158 -1.55 -4.86 -8.91
CA LEU A 158 -1.66 -6.31 -8.89
C LEU A 158 -3.11 -6.83 -8.99
N GLY A 159 -4.11 -5.99 -8.71
CA GLY A 159 -5.51 -6.28 -8.95
C GLY A 159 -5.83 -6.61 -10.42
N ILE A 160 -5.05 -6.12 -11.39
CA ILE A 160 -5.24 -6.46 -12.82
C ILE A 160 -5.01 -7.94 -13.11
N PHE A 161 -4.23 -8.62 -12.26
CA PHE A 161 -3.96 -10.06 -12.41
C PHE A 161 -5.11 -10.92 -11.89
N LYS A 162 -6.15 -10.31 -11.29
CA LYS A 162 -7.34 -11.05 -10.86
C LYS A 162 -8.11 -11.56 -12.08
N GLY A 163 -8.11 -12.88 -12.25
CA GLY A 163 -8.80 -13.55 -13.36
C GLY A 163 -7.92 -13.82 -14.59
N LEU A 164 -6.65 -13.41 -14.57
CA LEU A 164 -5.68 -13.82 -15.59
C LEU A 164 -5.12 -15.20 -15.29
N SER A 165 -4.72 -15.92 -16.34
CA SER A 165 -3.98 -17.18 -16.19
C SER A 165 -2.56 -16.95 -15.71
N LEU A 166 -1.92 -17.99 -15.19
CA LEU A 166 -0.50 -17.90 -14.84
C LEU A 166 0.37 -17.60 -16.06
N TRP A 167 -0.05 -18.03 -17.25
CA TRP A 167 0.67 -17.78 -18.48
C TRP A 167 0.64 -16.29 -18.83
N ASP A 168 -0.53 -15.66 -18.74
CA ASP A 168 -0.66 -14.22 -18.98
C ASP A 168 0.17 -13.40 -17.98
N ILE A 169 0.12 -13.76 -16.69
CA ILE A 169 0.92 -13.10 -15.64
C ILE A 169 2.42 -13.24 -15.92
N ARG A 170 2.87 -14.44 -16.29
CA ARG A 170 4.27 -14.70 -16.62
C ARG A 170 4.71 -13.82 -17.78
N ASP A 171 3.98 -13.86 -18.89
CA ASP A 171 4.37 -13.14 -20.11
C ASP A 171 4.36 -11.64 -19.87
N PHE A 172 3.37 -11.14 -19.12
CA PHE A 172 3.33 -9.74 -18.72
C PHE A 172 4.62 -9.32 -17.99
N LEU A 173 5.02 -10.06 -16.96
CA LEU A 173 6.20 -9.72 -16.17
C LEU A 173 7.50 -9.93 -16.96
N GLN A 174 7.54 -10.89 -17.88
CA GLN A 174 8.69 -11.08 -18.78
C GLN A 174 8.86 -9.93 -19.78
N LEU A 175 7.76 -9.43 -20.34
CA LEU A 175 7.78 -8.36 -21.33
C LEU A 175 7.98 -6.98 -20.69
N PHE A 176 7.26 -6.69 -19.61
CA PHE A 176 7.19 -5.34 -19.05
C PHE A 176 7.98 -5.17 -17.76
N GLY A 177 8.35 -6.25 -17.06
CA GLY A 177 8.93 -6.19 -15.70
C GLY A 177 10.14 -5.26 -15.59
N GLN A 178 11.03 -5.27 -16.59
CA GLN A 178 12.25 -4.44 -16.57
C GLN A 178 11.97 -2.93 -16.69
N HIS A 179 10.79 -2.56 -17.19
CA HIS A 179 10.36 -1.17 -17.37
C HIS A 179 9.50 -0.66 -16.22
N LEU A 180 9.05 -1.53 -15.32
CA LEU A 180 8.23 -1.16 -14.18
C LEU A 180 9.06 -0.39 -13.14
N SER A 181 8.59 0.80 -12.80
CA SER A 181 9.07 1.59 -11.66
C SER A 181 8.21 1.41 -10.42
N GLN A 182 6.94 1.03 -10.57
CA GLN A 182 5.98 0.92 -9.47
C GLN A 182 5.10 -0.33 -9.58
N VAL A 183 4.93 -1.04 -8.45
CA VAL A 183 3.99 -2.16 -8.31
C VAL A 183 3.20 -1.94 -7.02
N VAL A 184 1.86 -1.93 -7.10
CA VAL A 184 0.99 -1.71 -5.94
C VAL A 184 -0.15 -2.72 -5.87
N GLY A 185 -0.74 -2.91 -4.70
CA GLY A 185 -1.99 -3.65 -4.51
C GLY A 185 -1.82 -4.96 -3.73
N GLN A 186 -2.81 -5.84 -3.87
CA GLN A 186 -2.83 -7.13 -3.19
C GLN A 186 -2.34 -8.23 -4.14
N ILE A 187 -1.43 -9.08 -3.69
CA ILE A 187 -1.00 -10.26 -4.43
C ILE A 187 -2.20 -11.23 -4.46
N PRO A 188 -2.73 -11.58 -5.65
CA PRO A 188 -3.80 -12.55 -5.75
C PRO A 188 -3.46 -13.86 -5.02
N ARG A 189 -4.45 -14.42 -4.31
CA ARG A 189 -4.29 -15.73 -3.64
C ARG A 189 -3.93 -16.83 -4.65
N ASN A 190 -4.48 -16.75 -5.85
CA ASN A 190 -4.13 -17.63 -6.95
C ASN A 190 -2.72 -17.31 -7.43
N HIS A 191 -1.90 -18.35 -7.59
CA HIS A 191 -0.51 -18.23 -8.07
C HIS A 191 0.42 -17.36 -7.21
N HIS A 192 0.05 -17.04 -5.96
CA HIS A 192 0.79 -16.19 -5.03
C HIS A 192 2.32 -16.40 -5.04
N GLN A 193 2.77 -17.64 -4.85
CA GLN A 193 4.20 -17.98 -4.82
C GLN A 193 4.93 -17.65 -6.13
N ARG A 194 4.28 -17.90 -7.27
CA ARG A 194 4.87 -17.70 -8.60
C ARG A 194 4.94 -16.23 -8.97
N LEU A 195 3.90 -15.48 -8.63
CA LEU A 195 3.88 -14.04 -8.86
C LEU A 195 5.02 -13.36 -8.10
N ILE A 196 5.26 -13.74 -6.84
CA ILE A 196 6.42 -13.24 -6.07
C ILE A 196 7.73 -13.58 -6.78
N GLU A 197 7.90 -14.82 -7.26
CA GLU A 197 9.10 -15.23 -7.99
C GLU A 197 9.30 -14.42 -9.28
N TYR A 198 8.23 -14.14 -10.02
CA TYR A 198 8.32 -13.36 -11.25
C TYR A 198 8.60 -11.88 -10.98
N VAL A 199 7.97 -11.27 -9.98
CA VAL A 199 8.27 -9.90 -9.57
C VAL A 199 9.74 -9.78 -9.13
N ALA A 200 10.21 -10.71 -8.30
CA ALA A 200 11.58 -10.74 -7.83
C ALA A 200 12.62 -10.83 -8.97
N SER A 201 12.33 -11.63 -10.00
CA SER A 201 13.29 -11.92 -11.08
C SER A 201 13.25 -10.91 -12.22
N HIS A 202 12.08 -10.37 -12.55
CA HIS A 202 11.90 -9.53 -13.75
C HIS A 202 11.79 -8.03 -13.44
N CYS A 203 11.45 -7.64 -12.21
CA CYS A 203 11.18 -6.24 -11.86
C CYS A 203 12.34 -5.56 -11.10
N GLN A 204 13.56 -5.63 -11.63
CA GLN A 204 14.79 -5.19 -10.93
C GLN A 204 14.93 -3.66 -10.78
N ARG A 205 14.17 -2.87 -11.57
CA ARG A 205 14.23 -1.40 -11.57
C ARG A 205 13.13 -0.73 -10.74
N LEU A 206 12.43 -1.51 -9.90
CA LEU A 206 11.37 -0.97 -9.06
C LEU A 206 11.90 0.06 -8.06
N LYS A 207 11.20 1.19 -8.00
CA LYS A 207 11.38 2.25 -7.01
C LYS A 207 10.30 2.22 -5.94
N VAL A 208 9.09 1.79 -6.31
CA VAL A 208 7.93 1.75 -5.42
C VAL A 208 7.32 0.34 -5.43
N LEU A 209 7.21 -0.28 -4.27
CA LEU A 209 6.56 -1.57 -4.09
C LEU A 209 5.60 -1.50 -2.90
N ARG A 210 4.30 -1.59 -3.16
CA ARG A 210 3.27 -1.54 -2.11
C ARG A 210 2.40 -2.78 -2.15
N ILE A 211 2.67 -3.71 -1.24
CA ILE A 211 1.93 -4.95 -1.10
C ILE A 211 1.09 -4.85 0.17
N ARG A 212 -0.23 -5.03 0.03
CA ARG A 212 -1.18 -4.98 1.15
C ARG A 212 -1.95 -6.28 1.26
N TYR A 213 -2.32 -6.68 2.47
CA TYR A 213 -3.21 -7.82 2.73
C TYR A 213 -2.76 -9.11 2.05
N SER A 214 -1.44 -9.36 2.02
CA SER A 214 -0.83 -10.45 1.28
C SER A 214 0.22 -11.14 2.16
N PRO A 215 -0.05 -12.33 2.71
CA PRO A 215 0.87 -12.98 3.64
C PRO A 215 2.18 -13.33 2.96
N LEU A 216 3.31 -12.93 3.54
CA LEU A 216 4.65 -13.21 3.01
C LEU A 216 5.39 -14.14 3.95
N SER A 217 5.94 -15.23 3.42
CA SER A 217 6.84 -16.11 4.19
C SER A 217 8.28 -15.56 4.20
N LEU A 218 9.09 -15.99 5.17
CA LEU A 218 10.53 -15.68 5.24
C LEU A 218 11.25 -15.91 3.90
N ARG A 219 10.98 -17.06 3.26
CA ARG A 219 11.57 -17.40 1.95
C ARG A 219 11.15 -16.43 0.86
N ASN A 220 9.91 -15.96 0.89
CA ASN A 220 9.39 -15.02 -0.08
C ASN A 220 10.00 -13.63 0.10
N MET A 221 10.18 -13.19 1.34
CA MET A 221 10.87 -11.94 1.66
C MET A 221 12.30 -11.92 1.09
N PHE A 222 13.12 -12.93 1.43
CA PHE A 222 14.49 -13.00 0.92
C PHE A 222 14.55 -13.09 -0.61
N LYS A 223 13.67 -13.89 -1.22
CA LYS A 223 13.61 -13.96 -2.69
C LYS A 223 13.22 -12.63 -3.32
N LEU A 224 12.18 -11.98 -2.79
CA LEU A 224 11.62 -10.76 -3.36
C LEU A 224 12.62 -9.61 -3.30
N PHE A 225 13.27 -9.42 -2.16
CA PHE A 225 14.16 -8.28 -1.96
C PHE A 225 15.61 -8.52 -2.38
N ALA A 226 15.99 -9.75 -2.74
CA ALA A 226 17.36 -10.09 -3.15
C ALA A 226 17.93 -9.20 -4.26
N GLN A 227 17.10 -8.76 -5.22
CA GLN A 227 17.53 -8.04 -6.42
C GLN A 227 16.96 -6.62 -6.53
N LEU A 228 16.11 -6.18 -5.61
CA LEU A 228 15.38 -4.90 -5.68
C LEU A 228 16.18 -3.72 -5.12
N HIS A 229 17.44 -3.55 -5.55
CA HIS A 229 18.38 -2.58 -4.99
C HIS A 229 18.01 -1.10 -5.24
N GLN A 230 17.07 -0.83 -6.16
CA GLN A 230 16.63 0.52 -6.52
C GLN A 230 15.39 0.99 -5.73
N LEU A 231 14.90 0.19 -4.79
CA LEU A 231 13.67 0.47 -4.05
C LEU A 231 13.83 1.69 -3.14
N GLU A 232 12.88 2.63 -3.23
CA GLU A 232 12.84 3.87 -2.45
C GLU A 232 11.61 3.93 -1.52
N ASP A 233 10.48 3.33 -1.91
CA ASP A 233 9.22 3.31 -1.17
C ASP A 233 8.70 1.86 -1.09
N LEU A 234 8.58 1.35 0.14
CA LEU A 234 8.11 0.01 0.44
C LEU A 234 6.95 0.06 1.43
N GLU A 235 5.83 -0.53 1.05
CA GLU A 235 4.71 -0.78 1.95
C GLU A 235 4.43 -2.29 1.97
N LEU A 236 4.41 -2.85 3.18
CA LEU A 236 4.11 -4.27 3.45
C LEU A 236 3.04 -4.37 4.56
N SER A 237 1.93 -3.66 4.40
CA SER A 237 0.90 -3.61 5.43
C SER A 237 0.06 -4.89 5.45
N ASN A 238 -0.18 -5.45 6.65
CA ASN A 238 -0.92 -6.69 6.84
C ASN A 238 -0.41 -7.85 5.95
N CYS A 239 0.88 -8.17 6.13
CA CYS A 239 1.59 -9.18 5.34
C CYS A 239 2.12 -10.34 6.20
N ASP A 240 1.60 -10.51 7.43
CA ASP A 240 2.00 -11.54 8.41
C ASP A 240 3.51 -11.54 8.70
N LEU A 241 4.13 -10.37 8.77
CA LEU A 241 5.57 -10.23 8.98
C LEU A 241 5.98 -10.51 10.43
N LYS A 242 7.18 -11.07 10.58
CA LYS A 242 7.90 -11.27 11.85
C LYS A 242 9.24 -10.57 11.81
N ASP A 243 9.87 -10.36 12.96
CA ASP A 243 11.14 -9.62 13.05
C ASP A 243 12.25 -10.21 12.14
N ASP A 244 12.41 -11.54 12.11
CA ASP A 244 13.35 -12.28 11.22
C ASP A 244 13.22 -11.94 9.74
N TYR A 245 12.05 -11.47 9.32
CA TYR A 245 11.73 -11.24 7.92
C TYR A 245 12.34 -9.91 7.46
N LEU A 246 12.54 -8.97 8.39
CA LEU A 246 13.08 -7.65 8.13
C LEU A 246 14.58 -7.69 7.79
N LEU A 247 15.28 -8.77 8.15
CA LEU A 247 16.67 -9.00 7.73
C LEU A 247 16.83 -9.00 6.21
N ALA A 248 15.79 -9.43 5.48
CA ALA A 248 15.75 -9.38 4.02
C ALA A 248 15.74 -7.94 3.45
N LEU A 249 15.50 -6.92 4.27
CA LEU A 249 15.51 -5.52 3.85
C LEU A 249 16.85 -4.83 4.12
N SER A 250 17.74 -5.44 4.92
CA SER A 250 18.96 -4.81 5.44
C SER A 250 19.90 -4.26 4.36
N HIS A 251 19.94 -4.86 3.17
CA HIS A 251 20.80 -4.46 2.05
C HIS A 251 20.18 -3.39 1.13
N LEU A 252 18.95 -2.93 1.40
CA LEU A 252 18.23 -1.95 0.57
C LEU A 252 18.66 -0.51 0.89
N GLY A 253 19.89 -0.14 0.53
CA GLY A 253 20.50 1.15 0.89
C GLY A 253 19.87 2.41 0.25
N LYS A 254 18.90 2.27 -0.66
CA LYS A 254 18.15 3.40 -1.25
C LYS A 254 16.75 3.57 -0.65
N LEU A 255 16.34 2.67 0.24
CA LEU A 255 14.99 2.68 0.81
C LEU A 255 14.81 3.88 1.72
N LYS A 256 13.84 4.74 1.41
CA LYS A 256 13.54 5.98 2.15
C LYS A 256 12.25 5.88 2.95
N LYS A 257 11.22 5.23 2.39
CA LYS A 257 9.91 5.09 3.03
C LYS A 257 9.62 3.62 3.29
N LEU A 258 9.27 3.29 4.53
CA LEU A 258 8.92 1.95 4.95
C LEU A 258 7.64 1.98 5.78
N ASN A 259 6.60 1.32 5.27
CA ASN A 259 5.35 1.13 5.99
C ASN A 259 5.15 -0.37 6.31
N LEU A 260 5.03 -0.68 7.60
CA LEU A 260 4.84 -2.04 8.13
C LEU A 260 3.55 -2.17 8.93
N CYS A 261 2.56 -1.31 8.71
CA CYS A 261 1.34 -1.28 9.51
C CYS A 261 0.60 -2.63 9.53
N TYR A 262 -0.15 -2.88 10.61
CA TYR A 262 -0.99 -4.07 10.75
C TYR A 262 -0.20 -5.40 10.65
N ASN A 263 1.07 -5.40 11.02
CA ASN A 263 1.85 -6.64 11.19
C ASN A 263 1.98 -6.92 12.69
N ASP A 264 0.98 -7.62 13.23
CA ASP A 264 0.80 -7.77 14.67
C ASP A 264 1.97 -8.49 15.34
N MET A 265 2.60 -9.44 14.64
CA MET A 265 3.71 -10.27 15.14
C MET A 265 5.08 -9.57 15.15
N LEU A 266 5.17 -8.29 14.78
CA LEU A 266 6.42 -7.53 14.87
C LEU A 266 6.63 -7.05 16.31
N THR A 267 7.71 -7.52 16.94
CA THR A 267 8.03 -7.15 18.34
C THR A 267 9.05 -6.02 18.43
N GLY A 268 9.86 -5.84 17.38
CA GLY A 268 10.87 -4.77 17.28
C GLY A 268 12.31 -5.23 17.49
N GLN A 269 12.56 -6.51 17.82
CA GLN A 269 13.89 -7.01 18.20
C GLN A 269 14.95 -6.94 17.08
N GLN A 270 14.54 -6.94 15.82
CA GLN A 270 15.46 -6.90 14.67
C GLN A 270 15.31 -5.64 13.81
N MET A 271 14.55 -4.66 14.29
CA MET A 271 14.39 -3.39 13.58
C MET A 271 15.65 -2.52 13.64
N ASP A 272 16.61 -2.85 14.51
CA ASP A 272 17.96 -2.24 14.54
C ASP A 272 18.78 -2.54 13.27
N LYS A 273 18.41 -3.58 12.51
CA LYS A 273 19.05 -3.99 11.24
C LYS A 273 18.43 -3.34 10.01
N LEU A 274 17.43 -2.47 10.18
CA LEU A 274 16.82 -1.76 9.06
C LEU A 274 17.83 -0.81 8.36
N PRO A 275 17.64 -0.54 7.06
CA PRO A 275 18.51 0.37 6.32
C PRO A 275 18.57 1.78 6.94
N LYS A 276 19.79 2.29 7.17
CA LYS A 276 20.03 3.66 7.67
C LYS A 276 19.55 4.76 6.72
N SER A 277 19.16 4.41 5.49
CA SER A 277 18.62 5.32 4.48
C SER A 277 17.16 5.73 4.74
N ILE A 278 16.45 5.03 5.64
CA ILE A 278 15.04 5.29 5.94
C ILE A 278 14.87 6.70 6.52
N VAL A 279 13.90 7.42 5.96
CA VAL A 279 13.47 8.77 6.32
C VAL A 279 12.07 8.76 6.91
N SER A 280 11.23 7.81 6.49
CA SER A 280 9.84 7.68 6.95
C SER A 280 9.56 6.24 7.34
N LEU A 281 9.14 6.02 8.59
CA LEU A 281 8.84 4.70 9.16
C LEU A 281 7.44 4.70 9.78
N ASP A 282 6.58 3.80 9.31
CA ASP A 282 5.23 3.62 9.84
C ASP A 282 5.05 2.22 10.43
N LEU A 283 4.77 2.19 11.74
CA LEU A 283 4.58 1.02 12.59
C LEU A 283 3.20 1.05 13.29
N LEU A 284 2.25 1.84 12.78
CA LEU A 284 0.92 1.89 13.37
C LEU A 284 0.23 0.52 13.28
N TYR A 285 -0.55 0.19 14.31
CA TYR A 285 -1.30 -1.08 14.39
C TYR A 285 -0.41 -2.34 14.41
N CYS A 286 0.85 -2.26 14.82
CA CYS A 286 1.64 -3.44 15.22
C CYS A 286 1.40 -3.72 16.71
N PHE A 287 0.52 -4.68 17.04
CA PHE A 287 0.06 -4.87 18.42
C PHE A 287 1.09 -5.47 19.39
N ASP A 288 1.97 -6.38 18.93
CA ASP A 288 2.98 -7.02 19.79
C ASP A 288 4.29 -6.22 19.89
N MET A 289 4.33 -5.02 19.30
CA MET A 289 5.51 -4.16 19.32
C MET A 289 5.87 -3.75 20.74
N GLN A 290 7.10 -4.05 21.15
CA GLN A 290 7.63 -3.67 22.45
C GLN A 290 8.08 -2.21 22.40
N PHE A 291 7.24 -1.33 22.94
CA PHE A 291 7.46 0.12 22.90
C PHE A 291 8.81 0.56 23.52
N THR A 292 9.34 -0.22 24.46
CA THR A 292 10.66 -0.01 25.07
C THR A 292 11.84 -0.13 24.11
N LEU A 293 11.66 -0.78 22.95
CA LEU A 293 12.73 -0.93 21.94
C LEU A 293 12.82 0.28 20.99
N LEU A 294 11.87 1.21 21.04
CA LEU A 294 11.82 2.35 20.13
C LEU A 294 13.10 3.21 20.11
N PRO A 295 13.76 3.52 21.24
CA PRO A 295 15.03 4.28 21.24
C PRO A 295 16.15 3.57 20.49
N ASN A 296 16.26 2.25 20.66
CA ASN A 296 17.22 1.42 19.93
C ASN A 296 16.96 1.44 18.42
N ILE A 297 15.69 1.51 17.99
CA ILE A 297 15.33 1.59 16.58
C ILE A 297 15.67 2.98 16.03
N CYS A 298 15.25 4.04 16.71
CA CYS A 298 15.49 5.43 16.30
C CYS A 298 16.99 5.74 16.18
N SER A 299 17.79 5.36 17.18
CA SER A 299 19.25 5.59 17.19
C SER A 299 19.99 4.94 16.02
N ARG A 300 19.41 3.90 15.40
CA ARG A 300 19.95 3.23 14.21
C ARG A 300 19.49 3.86 12.90
N LEU A 301 18.53 4.79 12.92
CA LEU A 301 17.96 5.47 11.76
C LEU A 301 18.24 6.98 11.82
N PRO A 302 19.50 7.41 11.56
CA PRO A 302 19.92 8.81 11.75
C PRO A 302 19.26 9.81 10.79
N ARG A 303 18.59 9.33 9.73
CA ARG A 303 17.91 10.17 8.73
C ARG A 303 16.39 10.20 8.93
N LEU A 304 15.87 9.58 10.00
CA LEU A 304 14.45 9.47 10.25
C LEU A 304 13.86 10.85 10.54
N LYS A 305 12.91 11.26 9.69
CA LYS A 305 12.17 12.52 9.77
C LYS A 305 10.69 12.30 10.09
N GLU A 306 10.13 11.17 9.68
CA GLU A 306 8.73 10.85 9.92
C GLU A 306 8.63 9.49 10.63
N LEU A 307 7.92 9.48 11.77
CA LEU A 307 7.69 8.28 12.55
C LEU A 307 6.23 8.17 12.93
N SER A 308 5.64 7.00 12.69
CA SER A 308 4.26 6.70 13.11
C SER A 308 4.26 5.45 13.99
N VAL A 309 3.84 5.58 15.24
CA VAL A 309 3.93 4.51 16.24
C VAL A 309 2.73 4.49 17.18
N LYS A 310 2.45 3.31 17.75
CA LYS A 310 1.54 3.15 18.87
C LYS A 310 2.28 3.45 20.17
N ALA A 311 1.84 4.47 20.91
CA ALA A 311 2.37 4.80 22.22
C ALA A 311 1.68 3.96 23.30
N VAL A 312 2.47 3.24 24.09
CA VAL A 312 1.98 2.36 25.16
C VAL A 312 2.72 2.69 26.46
N HIS A 313 1.99 2.79 27.56
CA HIS A 313 2.60 2.99 28.88
C HIS A 313 3.47 1.78 29.25
N THR A 314 4.67 2.05 29.75
CA THR A 314 5.65 1.06 30.17
C THR A 314 6.03 1.33 31.61
N GLU A 315 5.78 0.37 32.52
CA GLU A 315 5.91 0.55 33.99
C GLU A 315 7.31 0.96 34.46
N GLN A 316 8.35 0.67 33.66
CA GLN A 316 9.75 0.75 34.09
C GLN A 316 10.55 1.81 33.33
N THR A 317 10.10 2.26 32.16
CA THR A 317 10.86 3.18 31.31
C THR A 317 9.97 4.26 30.71
N ASP A 318 10.44 5.50 30.77
CA ASP A 318 9.84 6.61 30.05
C ASP A 318 10.53 6.74 28.69
N VAL A 319 10.00 6.03 27.72
CA VAL A 319 10.58 5.93 26.38
C VAL A 319 10.75 7.30 25.73
N PHE A 320 9.80 8.22 25.92
CA PHE A 320 9.90 9.56 25.32
C PHE A 320 10.96 10.43 25.97
N ARG A 321 11.20 10.26 27.27
CA ARG A 321 12.35 10.89 27.94
C ARG A 321 13.67 10.32 27.43
N GLU A 322 13.78 8.99 27.34
CA GLU A 322 14.98 8.32 26.80
C GLU A 322 15.29 8.75 25.36
N LEU A 323 14.26 8.86 24.50
CA LEU A 323 14.41 9.35 23.13
C LEU A 323 15.04 10.74 23.03
N VAL A 324 14.73 11.62 23.99
CA VAL A 324 15.24 12.99 24.04
C VAL A 324 16.62 13.03 24.69
N ASP A 325 16.79 12.39 25.84
CA ASP A 325 18.02 12.43 26.62
C ASP A 325 19.19 11.72 25.88
N ASP A 326 18.90 10.64 25.16
CA ASP A 326 19.89 9.88 24.37
C ASP A 326 20.00 10.35 22.91
N HIS A 327 19.36 11.47 22.55
CA HIS A 327 19.43 12.05 21.19
C HIS A 327 19.08 11.06 20.06
N CYS A 328 18.09 10.19 20.30
CA CYS A 328 17.78 9.07 19.41
C CYS A 328 17.06 9.49 18.12
N CYS A 329 16.28 10.58 18.12
CA CYS A 329 15.50 11.03 16.95
C CYS A 329 15.60 12.56 16.71
N ASP A 330 16.80 13.14 16.74
CA ASP A 330 16.99 14.60 16.61
C ASP A 330 16.48 15.18 15.27
N SER A 331 16.50 14.40 14.19
CA SER A 331 16.02 14.82 12.87
C SER A 331 14.52 14.67 12.66
N LEU A 332 13.77 14.27 13.70
CA LEU A 332 12.35 13.96 13.58
C LEU A 332 11.50 15.22 13.41
N GLU A 333 10.87 15.36 12.25
CA GLU A 333 10.03 16.49 11.86
C GLU A 333 8.53 16.20 12.04
N ARG A 334 8.10 14.96 11.77
CA ARG A 334 6.71 14.50 11.85
C ARG A 334 6.60 13.29 12.78
N LEU A 335 5.73 13.39 13.78
CA LEU A 335 5.40 12.29 14.68
C LEU A 335 3.89 12.02 14.69
N THR A 336 3.51 10.80 14.36
CA THR A 336 2.13 10.31 14.47
C THR A 336 2.05 9.30 15.61
N LEU A 337 1.17 9.56 16.58
CA LEU A 337 1.00 8.74 17.77
C LEU A 337 -0.40 8.16 17.83
N LYS A 338 -0.48 6.85 18.02
CA LYS A 338 -1.71 6.18 18.42
C LYS A 338 -1.63 5.77 19.89
N THR A 339 -2.42 6.41 20.73
CA THR A 339 -2.48 6.16 22.18
C THR A 339 -3.70 5.31 22.53
N LEU A 340 -3.64 4.50 23.59
CA LEU A 340 -4.82 3.76 24.05
C LEU A 340 -5.65 4.63 25.01
N SER A 341 -6.95 4.78 24.72
CA SER A 341 -7.87 5.66 25.47
C SER A 341 -8.16 5.25 26.92
N TYR A 342 -7.74 4.04 27.33
CA TYR A 342 -8.07 3.44 28.64
C TYR A 342 -6.87 3.25 29.56
N GLN A 343 -5.73 3.90 29.29
CA GLN A 343 -4.55 3.73 30.16
C GLN A 343 -4.78 4.39 31.52
N GLU A 344 -4.60 3.60 32.58
CA GLU A 344 -4.72 4.03 33.98
C GLU A 344 -3.57 4.95 34.43
N GLN A 345 -2.44 4.95 33.71
CA GLN A 345 -1.25 5.75 34.02
C GLN A 345 -0.85 6.69 32.88
N PRO A 346 -0.46 7.94 33.19
CA PRO A 346 -0.17 8.95 32.18
C PRO A 346 1.16 8.67 31.48
N LEU A 347 1.14 8.62 30.15
CA LEU A 347 2.34 8.72 29.33
C LEU A 347 2.96 10.12 29.50
N HIS A 348 4.26 10.20 29.72
CA HIS A 348 5.01 11.46 29.78
C HIS A 348 5.28 12.04 28.38
N LEU A 349 4.21 12.26 27.62
CA LEU A 349 4.29 12.78 26.26
C LEU A 349 4.90 14.18 26.20
N GLU A 350 4.90 14.94 27.31
CA GLU A 350 5.46 16.28 27.37
C GLU A 350 6.91 16.37 26.86
N TYR A 351 7.72 15.33 27.02
CA TYR A 351 9.11 15.31 26.52
C TYR A 351 9.20 15.46 25.00
N LEU A 352 8.16 15.11 24.24
CA LEU A 352 8.11 15.30 22.79
C LEU A 352 8.33 16.77 22.38
N ALA A 353 7.92 17.72 23.21
CA ALA A 353 8.13 19.14 22.94
C ALA A 353 9.62 19.54 22.95
N LYS A 354 10.51 18.72 23.54
CA LYS A 354 11.95 18.97 23.54
C LYS A 354 12.67 18.47 22.27
N LEU A 355 12.00 17.69 21.42
CA LEU A 355 12.60 17.21 20.17
C LEU A 355 12.96 18.39 19.27
N PRO A 356 14.21 18.54 18.80
CA PRO A 356 14.71 19.79 18.24
C PRO A 356 14.01 20.17 16.92
N GLU A 357 13.78 19.23 16.00
CA GLU A 357 13.20 19.52 14.67
C GLU A 357 11.70 19.23 14.53
N LEU A 358 11.00 18.89 15.62
CA LEU A 358 9.57 18.54 15.56
C LEU A 358 8.71 19.70 15.03
N ARG A 359 8.02 19.47 13.91
CA ARG A 359 7.17 20.46 13.22
C ARG A 359 5.72 20.00 13.11
N GLN A 360 5.46 18.70 13.20
CA GLN A 360 4.15 18.13 12.95
C GLN A 360 3.86 17.03 13.98
N LEU A 361 2.75 17.19 14.70
CA LEU A 361 2.29 16.24 15.70
C LEU A 361 0.85 15.81 15.39
N ILE A 362 0.67 14.52 15.17
CA ILE A 362 -0.64 13.92 14.87
C ILE A 362 -0.94 12.91 15.98
N MET A 363 -2.05 13.08 16.69
CA MET A 363 -2.49 12.20 17.77
C MET A 363 -3.82 11.54 17.42
N HIS A 364 -3.86 10.21 17.50
CA HIS A 364 -5.07 9.40 17.31
C HIS A 364 -5.59 8.83 18.64
N ASP A 365 -6.91 8.65 18.71
CA ASP A 365 -7.68 8.08 19.83
C ASP A 365 -7.70 8.91 21.12
N SER A 366 -6.57 9.46 21.58
CA SER A 366 -6.53 10.38 22.73
C SER A 366 -6.11 11.80 22.33
N PRO A 367 -6.64 12.83 23.02
CA PRO A 367 -6.27 14.20 22.77
C PRO A 367 -4.92 14.55 23.45
N PRO A 368 -4.22 15.61 23.01
CA PRO A 368 -3.02 16.07 23.69
C PRO A 368 -3.35 16.47 25.14
N SER A 369 -2.53 15.99 26.08
CA SER A 369 -2.69 16.34 27.49
C SER A 369 -2.39 17.82 27.74
N PHE A 370 -2.98 18.38 28.79
CA PHE A 370 -2.73 19.77 29.18
C PHE A 370 -1.24 20.08 29.34
N LYS A 371 -0.50 19.18 29.99
CA LYS A 371 0.94 19.32 30.24
C LYS A 371 1.76 19.28 28.94
N LEU A 372 1.40 18.41 28.00
CA LEU A 372 2.01 18.38 26.68
C LEU A 372 1.81 19.71 25.94
N LEU A 373 0.58 20.25 25.92
CA LEU A 373 0.31 21.54 25.28
C LEU A 373 1.10 22.69 25.94
N GLN A 374 1.22 22.71 27.27
CA GLN A 374 2.05 23.72 27.96
C GLN A 374 3.50 23.69 27.48
N TRP A 375 4.09 22.49 27.35
CA TRP A 375 5.46 22.35 26.88
C TRP A 375 5.60 22.66 25.39
N LEU A 376 4.62 22.28 24.56
CA LEU A 376 4.61 22.66 23.14
C LEU A 376 4.58 24.19 22.96
N VAL A 377 3.79 24.90 23.77
CA VAL A 377 3.80 26.37 23.75
C VAL A 377 5.16 26.92 24.20
N ALA A 378 5.73 26.35 25.27
CA ALA A 378 7.00 26.80 25.83
C ALA A 378 8.21 26.57 24.91
N PHE A 379 8.26 25.44 24.20
CA PHE A 379 9.43 25.02 23.41
C PHE A 379 9.23 25.10 21.89
N LYS A 380 7.98 25.09 21.40
CA LYS A 380 7.65 24.89 19.97
C LYS A 380 6.61 25.87 19.40
N SER A 381 6.28 26.95 20.11
CA SER A 381 5.30 27.94 19.64
C SER A 381 5.62 28.53 18.27
N ASP A 382 6.89 28.80 17.97
CA ASP A 382 7.35 29.37 16.69
C ASP A 382 7.85 28.31 15.68
N GLN A 383 7.69 27.02 15.98
CA GLN A 383 8.19 25.92 15.14
C GLN A 383 7.11 24.93 14.70
N LEU A 384 6.12 24.65 15.56
CA LEU A 384 5.09 23.65 15.28
C LEU A 384 4.13 24.15 14.20
N THR A 385 4.16 23.49 13.05
CA THR A 385 3.36 23.85 11.86
C THR A 385 2.06 23.08 11.73
N GLN A 386 1.98 21.87 12.30
CA GLN A 386 0.80 21.01 12.19
C GLN A 386 0.50 20.36 13.54
N LEU A 387 -0.75 20.48 13.98
CA LEU A 387 -1.28 19.80 15.15
C LEU A 387 -2.62 19.17 14.78
N GLU A 388 -2.70 17.86 14.91
CA GLU A 388 -3.94 17.11 14.67
C GLU A 388 -4.30 16.24 15.86
N SER A 389 -5.57 16.27 16.26
CA SER A 389 -6.11 15.41 17.29
C SER A 389 -7.38 14.72 16.83
N ASN A 390 -7.25 13.45 16.44
CA ASN A 390 -8.34 12.61 15.98
C ASN A 390 -8.89 11.79 17.15
N SER A 391 -9.32 12.48 18.21
CA SER A 391 -9.93 11.86 19.38
C SER A 391 -11.43 12.16 19.47
N ARG A 392 -12.19 11.24 20.04
CA ARG A 392 -13.59 11.49 20.42
C ARG A 392 -13.73 12.20 21.77
N ILE A 393 -12.64 12.32 22.53
CA ILE A 393 -12.62 12.98 23.83
C ILE A 393 -12.46 14.49 23.58
N SER A 394 -13.37 15.30 24.09
CA SER A 394 -13.31 16.74 23.88
C SER A 394 -12.17 17.38 24.66
N LEU A 395 -11.38 18.22 23.99
CA LEU A 395 -10.53 19.20 24.67
C LEU A 395 -11.40 20.22 25.41
N ASP A 396 -10.90 20.73 26.52
CA ASP A 396 -11.54 21.82 27.26
C ASP A 396 -11.07 23.21 26.78
N ALA A 397 -11.72 24.27 27.26
CA ALA A 397 -11.38 25.64 26.91
C ALA A 397 -9.91 26.00 27.23
N LYS A 398 -9.33 25.47 28.31
CA LYS A 398 -7.94 25.77 28.70
C LYS A 398 -6.94 25.10 27.76
N HIS A 399 -7.23 23.90 27.27
CA HIS A 399 -6.39 23.26 26.24
C HIS A 399 -6.40 24.08 24.95
N LEU A 400 -7.58 24.53 24.53
CA LEU A 400 -7.74 25.32 23.30
C LEU A 400 -7.08 26.70 23.39
N GLU A 401 -7.06 27.30 24.58
CA GLU A 401 -6.29 28.51 24.89
C GLU A 401 -4.78 28.35 24.71
N LEU A 402 -4.23 27.18 25.04
CA LEU A 402 -2.82 26.87 24.79
C LEU A 402 -2.56 26.66 23.31
N ILE A 403 -3.45 25.99 22.59
CA ILE A 403 -3.32 25.78 21.14
C ILE A 403 -3.28 27.13 20.40
N ALA A 404 -4.08 28.11 20.81
CA ALA A 404 -4.08 29.45 20.23
C ALA A 404 -2.76 30.22 20.41
N GLN A 405 -1.83 29.74 21.25
CA GLN A 405 -0.51 30.35 21.47
C GLN A 405 0.58 29.79 20.54
N LEU A 406 0.27 28.77 19.72
CA LEU A 406 1.19 28.14 18.78
C LEU A 406 1.26 28.96 17.47
N LYS A 407 2.05 30.03 17.47
CA LYS A 407 2.05 31.06 16.41
C LYS A 407 2.42 30.55 15.01
N ALA A 408 3.30 29.56 14.90
CA ALA A 408 3.74 29.00 13.62
C ALA A 408 2.78 27.99 13.00
N LEU A 409 1.62 27.76 13.63
CA LEU A 409 0.67 26.73 13.22
C LEU A 409 0.01 27.08 11.88
N ARG A 410 0.15 26.17 10.91
CA ARG A 410 -0.44 26.26 9.57
C ARG A 410 -1.61 25.30 9.40
N ILE A 411 -1.55 24.13 10.02
CA ILE A 411 -2.59 23.10 9.93
C ILE A 411 -3.07 22.76 11.33
N LEU A 412 -4.36 22.96 11.58
CA LEU A 412 -5.01 22.57 12.83
C LEU A 412 -6.21 21.66 12.55
N SER A 413 -6.13 20.40 12.98
CA SER A 413 -7.24 19.45 12.87
C SER A 413 -7.76 19.05 14.24
N LEU A 414 -9.01 19.41 14.51
CA LEU A 414 -9.69 19.20 15.79
C LEU A 414 -11.12 18.65 15.56
N PRO A 415 -11.29 17.49 14.91
CA PRO A 415 -12.60 16.88 14.72
C PRO A 415 -13.24 16.46 16.06
N HIS A 416 -14.57 16.47 16.11
CA HIS A 416 -15.40 15.99 17.23
C HIS A 416 -15.30 16.76 18.55
N HIS A 417 -14.57 17.88 18.60
CA HIS A 417 -14.42 18.68 19.81
C HIS A 417 -15.59 19.67 20.01
N ASN A 418 -16.61 19.21 20.73
CA ASN A 418 -17.87 19.95 20.91
C ASN A 418 -17.77 21.20 21.82
N GLN A 419 -16.66 21.40 22.52
CA GLN A 419 -16.44 22.59 23.36
C GLN A 419 -15.84 23.78 22.60
N ILE A 420 -15.60 23.66 21.29
CA ILE A 420 -15.16 24.78 20.44
C ILE A 420 -16.35 25.72 20.22
N ASP A 421 -16.47 26.73 21.06
CA ASP A 421 -17.48 27.78 21.01
C ASP A 421 -16.95 29.08 20.37
N ASN A 422 -17.79 30.12 20.30
CA ASN A 422 -17.41 31.41 19.73
C ASN A 422 -16.27 32.11 20.50
N ILE A 423 -16.10 31.83 21.80
CA ILE A 423 -15.02 32.41 22.62
C ILE A 423 -13.69 31.78 22.22
N VAL A 424 -13.65 30.45 22.13
CA VAL A 424 -12.46 29.73 21.67
C VAL A 424 -12.12 30.11 20.22
N MET A 425 -13.10 30.16 19.33
CA MET A 425 -12.87 30.56 17.93
C MET A 425 -12.28 31.96 17.82
N ALA A 426 -12.69 32.90 18.69
CA ALA A 426 -12.09 34.23 18.75
C ALA A 426 -10.61 34.18 19.18
N LYS A 427 -10.23 33.22 20.04
CA LYS A 427 -8.83 33.00 20.41
C LYS A 427 -8.03 32.39 19.26
N LEU A 428 -8.59 31.42 18.52
CA LEU A 428 -7.94 30.82 17.34
C LEU A 428 -7.61 31.84 16.24
N CYS A 429 -8.27 33.01 16.23
CA CYS A 429 -7.93 34.12 15.34
C CYS A 429 -6.52 34.69 15.58
N SER A 430 -5.84 34.33 16.69
CA SER A 430 -4.42 34.67 16.91
C SER A 430 -3.46 33.95 15.96
N LEU A 431 -3.88 32.82 15.37
CA LEU A 431 -3.07 31.97 14.50
C LEU A 431 -2.99 32.57 13.08
N GLN A 432 -2.15 33.60 12.91
CA GLN A 432 -2.10 34.38 11.66
C GLN A 432 -1.61 33.58 10.44
N ASP A 433 -0.75 32.58 10.66
CA ASP A 433 -0.18 31.73 9.62
C ASP A 433 -1.06 30.50 9.28
N LEU A 434 -2.26 30.40 9.86
CA LEU A 434 -3.14 29.25 9.63
C LEU A 434 -3.58 29.18 8.17
N GLU A 435 -3.32 28.03 7.54
CA GLU A 435 -3.62 27.71 6.14
C GLU A 435 -4.80 26.75 6.05
N HIS A 436 -4.83 25.71 6.91
CA HIS A 436 -5.85 24.66 6.91
C HIS A 436 -6.45 24.48 8.32
N ILE A 437 -7.78 24.36 8.39
CA ILE A 437 -8.47 24.03 9.64
C ILE A 437 -9.52 22.94 9.43
N SER A 438 -9.53 21.95 10.32
CA SER A 438 -10.61 20.95 10.41
C SER A 438 -11.34 21.05 11.73
N LEU A 439 -12.65 21.32 11.63
CA LEU A 439 -13.59 21.41 12.75
C LEU A 439 -14.75 20.41 12.53
N GLN A 440 -14.48 19.32 11.83
CA GLN A 440 -15.48 18.31 11.49
C GLN A 440 -16.26 17.86 12.74
N SER A 441 -17.59 17.79 12.61
CA SER A 441 -18.51 17.37 13.68
C SER A 441 -18.45 18.22 14.96
N CYS A 442 -17.91 19.44 14.92
CA CYS A 442 -17.97 20.38 16.05
C CYS A 442 -19.35 21.03 16.11
N LYS A 443 -20.11 20.74 17.16
CA LYS A 443 -21.53 21.12 17.27
C LYS A 443 -21.81 22.59 17.62
N GLN A 444 -20.83 23.31 18.17
CA GLN A 444 -20.98 24.68 18.68
C GLN A 444 -20.38 25.75 17.75
N VAL A 445 -19.82 25.35 16.61
CA VAL A 445 -19.22 26.27 15.63
C VAL A 445 -20.32 26.97 14.86
N THR A 446 -20.29 28.31 14.83
CA THR A 446 -21.27 29.16 14.14
C THR A 446 -20.70 29.77 12.86
N GLU A 447 -21.58 30.21 11.95
CA GLU A 447 -21.20 30.89 10.71
C GLU A 447 -20.38 32.18 10.99
N GLN A 448 -20.80 32.96 12.00
CA GLN A 448 -20.12 34.20 12.38
C GLN A 448 -18.67 33.94 12.83
N ALA A 449 -18.43 32.83 13.54
CA ALA A 449 -17.10 32.45 13.98
C ALA A 449 -16.18 32.07 12.82
N ILE A 450 -16.71 31.35 11.81
CA ILE A 450 -15.94 30.98 10.61
C ILE A 450 -15.59 32.21 9.79
N LEU A 451 -16.54 33.13 9.58
CA LEU A 451 -16.28 34.37 8.85
C LEU A 451 -15.23 35.23 9.56
N ARG A 452 -15.30 35.32 10.90
CA ARG A 452 -14.28 36.02 11.70
C ARG A 452 -12.90 35.37 11.53
N LEU A 453 -12.83 34.04 11.58
CA LEU A 453 -11.58 33.31 11.38
C LEU A 453 -10.99 33.56 9.98
N LEU A 454 -11.82 33.52 8.94
CA LEU A 454 -11.40 33.81 7.55
C LEU A 454 -10.88 35.24 7.36
N LEU A 455 -11.49 36.21 8.07
CA LEU A 455 -11.08 37.61 8.05
C LEU A 455 -9.74 37.82 8.78
N SER A 456 -9.52 37.13 9.90
CA SER A 456 -8.28 37.21 10.66
C SER A 456 -7.13 36.42 10.02
N CYS A 457 -7.34 35.15 9.69
CA CYS A 457 -6.32 34.27 9.13
C CYS A 457 -6.23 34.44 7.60
N LYS A 458 -5.34 35.33 7.16
CA LYS A 458 -5.19 35.75 5.75
C LYS A 458 -4.61 34.72 4.80
N ARG A 459 -4.11 33.59 5.32
CA ARG A 459 -3.57 32.46 4.55
C ARG A 459 -4.51 31.25 4.50
N LEU A 460 -5.59 31.29 5.29
CA LEU A 460 -6.54 30.18 5.44
C LEU A 460 -7.27 29.92 4.12
N HIS A 461 -7.15 28.72 3.58
CA HIS A 461 -7.76 28.37 2.29
C HIS A 461 -8.39 26.98 2.27
N VAL A 462 -8.18 26.12 3.28
CA VAL A 462 -8.85 24.82 3.40
C VAL A 462 -9.64 24.75 4.70
N LEU A 463 -10.95 24.52 4.60
CA LEU A 463 -11.84 24.39 5.75
C LEU A 463 -12.66 23.09 5.67
N HIS A 464 -12.44 22.20 6.64
CA HIS A 464 -13.25 20.99 6.84
C HIS A 464 -14.33 21.25 7.90
N LEU A 465 -15.59 21.30 7.45
CA LEU A 465 -16.77 21.69 8.23
C LEU A 465 -17.88 20.64 8.17
N GLU A 466 -17.52 19.41 7.80
CA GLU A 466 -18.45 18.30 7.65
C GLU A 466 -19.18 18.01 8.97
N ARG A 467 -20.50 17.79 8.91
CA ARG A 467 -21.37 17.46 10.06
C ARG A 467 -21.42 18.54 11.17
N CYS A 468 -21.10 19.79 10.87
CA CYS A 468 -21.37 20.92 11.76
C CYS A 468 -22.85 21.33 11.67
N VAL A 469 -23.62 21.04 12.73
CA VAL A 469 -25.10 21.13 12.71
C VAL A 469 -25.66 22.55 12.69
N LEU A 470 -24.86 23.56 13.08
CA LEU A 470 -25.27 24.97 13.12
C LEU A 470 -24.94 25.73 11.82
N LEU A 471 -24.31 25.09 10.85
CA LEU A 471 -23.94 25.72 9.59
C LEU A 471 -25.00 25.47 8.53
N SER A 472 -25.29 26.49 7.72
CA SER A 472 -26.22 26.42 6.60
C SER A 472 -25.52 26.78 5.29
N GLY A 473 -26.17 26.51 4.16
CA GLY A 473 -25.65 26.87 2.84
C GLY A 473 -25.47 28.39 2.64
N GLN A 474 -26.06 29.24 3.48
CA GLN A 474 -25.84 30.69 3.46
C GLN A 474 -24.39 31.07 3.72
N LEU A 475 -23.65 30.25 4.50
CA LEU A 475 -22.23 30.46 4.77
C LEU A 475 -21.41 30.57 3.48
N ILE A 476 -21.71 29.78 2.44
CA ILE A 476 -20.96 29.82 1.17
C ILE A 476 -21.03 31.23 0.55
N TYR A 477 -22.23 31.82 0.51
CA TYR A 477 -22.42 33.16 -0.05
C TYR A 477 -21.72 34.24 0.79
N SER A 478 -21.81 34.12 2.12
CA SER A 478 -21.12 35.03 3.05
C SER A 478 -19.60 34.96 2.88
N VAL A 479 -19.05 33.74 2.71
CA VAL A 479 -17.61 33.53 2.44
C VAL A 479 -17.23 34.14 1.08
N ILE A 480 -18.01 33.91 0.01
CA ILE A 480 -17.77 34.52 -1.30
C ILE A 480 -17.77 36.06 -1.19
N GLY A 481 -18.72 36.64 -0.45
CA GLY A 481 -18.80 38.08 -0.21
C GLY A 481 -17.53 38.64 0.42
N VAL A 482 -17.09 38.03 1.54
CA VAL A 482 -15.87 38.41 2.25
C VAL A 482 -14.63 38.30 1.35
N LEU A 483 -14.50 37.19 0.61
CA LEU A 483 -13.35 36.96 -0.26
C LEU A 483 -13.30 37.93 -1.45
N ARG A 484 -14.46 38.31 -2.00
CA ARG A 484 -14.55 39.31 -3.08
C ARG A 484 -14.18 40.71 -2.58
N GLU A 485 -14.58 41.08 -1.37
CA GLU A 485 -14.15 42.33 -0.74
C GLU A 485 -12.64 42.34 -0.49
N GLU A 486 -12.09 41.24 0.00
CA GLU A 486 -10.66 41.07 0.22
C GLU A 486 -9.86 41.19 -1.09
N LEU A 487 -10.33 40.56 -2.17
CA LEU A 487 -9.72 40.68 -3.51
C LEU A 487 -9.75 42.13 -4.03
N ARG A 488 -10.87 42.85 -3.86
CA ARG A 488 -10.97 44.27 -4.24
C ARG A 488 -10.03 45.17 -3.45
N SER A 489 -9.77 44.83 -2.18
CA SER A 489 -8.87 45.59 -1.31
C SER A 489 -7.38 45.40 -1.63
N GLY A 490 -7.02 44.39 -2.43
CA GLY A 490 -5.64 44.08 -2.78
C GLY A 490 -4.82 43.41 -1.66
N LEU A 491 -5.43 43.14 -0.49
CA LEU A 491 -4.77 42.58 0.70
C LEU A 491 -4.75 41.05 0.76
N HIS A 492 -4.96 40.37 -0.37
CA HIS A 492 -5.05 38.91 -0.41
C HIS A 492 -3.68 38.24 -0.23
N GLN A 493 -3.57 37.32 0.72
CA GLN A 493 -2.37 36.49 0.95
C GLN A 493 -2.68 34.97 0.91
N ARG A 494 -3.96 34.61 0.67
CA ARG A 494 -4.42 33.22 0.59
C ARG A 494 -4.33 32.67 -0.82
N GLN A 495 -4.15 31.36 -0.91
CA GLN A 495 -4.35 30.63 -2.16
C GLN A 495 -5.84 30.57 -2.48
N LEU A 496 -6.18 30.69 -3.76
CA LEU A 496 -7.56 30.59 -4.27
C LEU A 496 -7.63 29.45 -5.30
N PRO A 497 -8.79 28.78 -5.43
CA PRO A 497 -10.03 28.99 -4.66
C PRO A 497 -9.93 28.48 -3.22
N VAL A 498 -10.72 29.04 -2.30
CA VAL A 498 -10.88 28.50 -0.94
C VAL A 498 -11.67 27.20 -1.02
N GLU A 499 -11.11 26.13 -0.50
CA GLU A 499 -11.71 24.79 -0.46
C GLU A 499 -12.56 24.64 0.80
N LEU A 500 -13.86 24.40 0.59
CA LEU A 500 -14.82 24.16 1.65
C LEU A 500 -15.37 22.74 1.52
N PHE A 501 -15.14 21.93 2.54
CA PHE A 501 -15.66 20.57 2.62
C PHE A 501 -16.87 20.52 3.54
N PHE A 502 -18.00 20.05 3.00
CA PHE A 502 -19.26 19.97 3.73
C PHE A 502 -19.96 18.63 3.55
N TYR A 503 -20.67 18.22 4.61
CA TYR A 503 -21.55 17.06 4.58
C TYR A 503 -22.65 17.20 5.64
N GLY A 504 -23.91 17.20 5.21
CA GLY A 504 -25.08 17.23 6.11
C GLY A 504 -26.40 17.39 5.36
N VAL A 505 -27.48 16.77 5.86
CA VAL A 505 -28.78 16.65 5.15
C VAL A 505 -29.31 18.00 4.65
N LYS A 506 -29.33 19.03 5.52
CA LYS A 506 -29.82 20.38 5.18
C LYS A 506 -28.91 21.14 4.21
N PHE A 507 -27.62 20.82 4.19
CA PHE A 507 -26.63 21.51 3.35
C PHE A 507 -26.59 20.89 1.95
N ASN A 508 -26.70 19.55 1.87
CA ASN A 508 -26.71 18.81 0.62
C ASN A 508 -27.89 19.21 -0.26
N GLU A 509 -29.10 19.35 0.30
CA GLU A 509 -30.28 19.81 -0.45
C GLU A 509 -30.09 21.23 -1.03
N PHE A 510 -29.48 22.13 -0.25
CA PHE A 510 -29.26 23.51 -0.68
C PHE A 510 -28.20 23.65 -1.79
N VAL A 511 -27.07 22.95 -1.65
CA VAL A 511 -25.97 22.99 -2.64
C VAL A 511 -26.37 22.29 -3.94
N LEU A 512 -27.10 21.17 -3.86
CA LEU A 512 -27.61 20.46 -5.05
C LEU A 512 -28.56 21.32 -5.90
N GLN A 513 -29.25 22.28 -5.28
CA GLN A 513 -30.16 23.20 -5.97
C GLN A 513 -29.46 24.45 -6.57
N HIS A 514 -28.22 24.76 -6.17
CA HIS A 514 -27.54 26.04 -6.49
C HIS A 514 -26.08 25.86 -6.94
N LEU A 515 -25.71 24.70 -7.50
CA LEU A 515 -24.32 24.38 -7.90
C LEU A 515 -23.78 25.31 -9.01
N ASP A 516 -24.65 25.81 -9.89
CA ASP A 516 -24.28 26.68 -11.01
C ASP A 516 -23.95 28.14 -10.60
N SER A 517 -24.24 28.54 -9.35
CA SER A 517 -23.96 29.89 -8.82
C SER A 517 -22.74 29.96 -7.90
N THR A 518 -21.95 28.88 -7.78
CA THR A 518 -20.69 28.92 -7.03
C THR A 518 -19.62 29.63 -7.85
N ALA A 519 -19.07 30.72 -7.31
CA ALA A 519 -17.94 31.43 -7.89
C ALA A 519 -16.69 30.54 -7.83
N LYS A 520 -16.54 29.60 -8.78
CA LYS A 520 -15.46 28.58 -8.82
C LYS A 520 -14.05 29.18 -8.87
N ASP A 521 -13.96 30.45 -9.24
CA ASP A 521 -12.76 31.28 -9.21
C ASP A 521 -12.33 31.66 -7.78
N VAL A 522 -13.27 31.67 -6.82
CA VAL A 522 -13.04 32.13 -5.44
C VAL A 522 -13.26 31.03 -4.40
N VAL A 523 -14.26 30.16 -4.60
CA VAL A 523 -14.61 29.08 -3.66
C VAL A 523 -14.86 27.78 -4.42
N HIS A 524 -14.21 26.71 -3.96
CA HIS A 524 -14.47 25.36 -4.38
C HIS A 524 -15.20 24.63 -3.25
N VAL A 525 -16.39 24.08 -3.54
CA VAL A 525 -17.19 23.34 -2.55
C VAL A 525 -17.17 21.87 -2.93
N GLU A 526 -16.67 21.03 -2.03
CA GLU A 526 -16.71 19.57 -2.20
C GLU A 526 -17.70 18.94 -1.22
N LEU A 527 -18.67 18.22 -1.78
CA LEU A 527 -19.61 17.41 -1.01
C LEU A 527 -19.00 16.03 -0.76
N THR A 528 -18.18 15.93 0.28
CA THR A 528 -17.49 14.69 0.62
C THR A 528 -18.36 13.81 1.53
N LEU A 529 -18.78 12.65 1.02
CA LEU A 529 -18.90 11.46 1.88
C LEU A 529 -17.46 11.07 2.21
N SER A 530 -16.82 11.68 3.22
CA SER A 530 -15.39 11.46 3.47
C SER A 530 -15.06 9.95 3.42
N PRO A 531 -14.27 9.46 2.43
CA PRO A 531 -13.95 8.04 2.30
C PRO A 531 -12.77 7.60 3.16
N ASN A 532 -12.11 8.53 3.85
CA ASN A 532 -10.90 8.25 4.62
C ASN A 532 -11.13 8.76 6.04
N TRP A 533 -10.68 7.98 7.03
CA TRP A 533 -10.84 8.17 8.49
C TRP A 533 -12.02 7.37 9.08
N ALA A 534 -12.17 6.13 8.61
CA ALA A 534 -12.83 5.03 9.34
C ALA A 534 -11.87 4.42 10.36
#